data_AF-A0A413UI06-F1
#
_entry.id   AF-A0A413UI06-F1
#
_cell.length_a   1.000
_cell.length_b   1.000
_cell.length_c   1.000
_cell.angle_alpha   90.00
_cell.angle_beta   90.00
_cell.angle_gamma   90.00
#
_symmetry.space_group_name_H-M   'P 1'
#
loop_
_entity.id
_entity.type
_entity.pdbx_description
1 polymer ?
#
loop_
_entity_poly.entity_id
_entity_poly.type
_entity_poly.pdbx_seq_one_letter_code
_entity_poly.pdbx_strand_id
1 'polypeptide(L)'
;MSKPRRRKQKKQVKAELKLRQFAATELSDQLAAQPSAADLPRFMVDTVAGAYAPADAELMIKGFGAAVTRPVTLRANTLKATAEDIAAALDAAGIAHQTVAWYSDAFILPEAQVSDLWDLDIYRDGKIYLQSLSSMMPPLVLGAQAGEDILDMCAAPGGKTTQIAALTQGQAHLTACEMSIPRAEKLEANLHRQGAKNVPVMRIDARELDEFFRFDRILLDAPCTGTGTVVSGNEKSLRGLTEQLLSKCARSQRALLDRAMGALKPGGTLVYSTCSILPQENEDALQEALDKHMDCELIPLDGTPSESEARRAQEAGEKPRIESNALTEAIAAGQVSAIANGLPGTLTIPPSREFEGFYIALIRKRS
;
A
#
# COMPACT_ATOMS: atom_id res chain seq x y z
N MET A 1 5.32 45.42 -36.53
CA MET A 1 4.33 44.94 -35.54
C MET A 1 5.03 43.97 -34.59
N SER A 2 5.27 44.39 -33.35
CA SER A 2 5.99 43.61 -32.33
C SER A 2 5.04 42.65 -31.61
N LYS A 3 5.38 41.35 -31.53
CA LYS A 3 4.58 40.34 -30.82
C LYS A 3 4.65 40.59 -29.29
N PRO A 4 3.54 40.48 -28.54
CA PRO A 4 3.57 40.69 -27.10
C PRO A 4 4.30 39.55 -26.39
N ARG A 5 5.27 39.89 -25.54
CA ARG A 5 5.95 38.96 -24.62
C ARG A 5 4.94 38.42 -23.60
N ARG A 6 4.71 37.11 -23.57
CA ARG A 6 3.98 36.42 -22.50
C ARG A 6 4.66 36.71 -21.15
N ARG A 7 3.96 37.40 -20.24
CA ARG A 7 4.34 37.53 -18.82
C ARG A 7 4.38 36.12 -18.22
N LYS A 8 5.55 35.64 -17.82
CA LYS A 8 5.67 34.47 -16.93
C LYS A 8 4.95 34.81 -15.62
N GLN A 9 3.81 34.17 -15.36
CA GLN A 9 3.21 34.19 -14.03
C GLN A 9 4.27 33.69 -13.04
N LYS A 10 4.59 34.50 -12.02
CA LYS A 10 5.40 34.05 -10.89
C LYS A 10 4.65 32.87 -10.27
N LYS A 11 5.22 31.66 -10.32
CA LYS A 11 4.72 30.52 -9.54
C LYS A 11 4.67 30.99 -8.08
N GLN A 12 3.48 31.05 -7.48
CA GLN A 12 3.36 31.17 -6.03
C GLN A 12 4.14 30.00 -5.44
N VAL A 13 5.15 30.32 -4.63
CA VAL A 13 5.84 29.31 -3.82
C VAL A 13 4.82 28.86 -2.78
N LYS A 14 4.21 27.69 -3.00
CA LYS A 14 3.34 27.07 -1.99
C LYS A 14 4.14 26.98 -0.69
N ALA A 15 3.53 27.38 0.43
CA ALA A 15 4.15 27.32 1.75
C ALA A 15 4.84 25.96 1.96
N GLU A 16 6.00 25.98 2.58
CA GLU A 16 6.76 24.76 2.88
C GLU A 16 5.97 23.90 3.86
N LEU A 17 5.83 22.61 3.55
CA LEU A 17 5.10 21.69 4.42
C LEU A 17 6.01 21.40 5.60
N LYS A 18 5.62 21.82 6.81
CA LYS A 18 6.37 21.48 8.02
C LYS A 18 6.11 20.02 8.37
N LEU A 19 7.07 19.17 8.02
CA LEU A 19 7.06 17.76 8.38
C LEU A 19 7.69 17.56 9.76
N ARG A 20 7.20 16.55 10.48
CA ARG A 20 7.84 16.07 11.71
C ARG A 20 9.30 15.73 11.43
N GLN A 21 10.18 16.24 12.27
CA GLN A 21 11.63 16.00 12.20
C GLN A 21 12.03 15.07 13.33
N PHE A 22 12.99 14.19 13.06
CA PHE A 22 13.55 13.27 14.04
C PHE A 22 15.03 13.60 14.19
N ALA A 23 15.43 13.98 15.40
CA ALA A 23 16.81 14.31 15.70
C ALA A 23 17.65 13.04 15.81
N ALA A 24 18.94 13.15 15.53
CA ALA A 24 19.90 12.10 15.84
C ALA A 24 19.90 11.79 17.35
N THR A 25 19.88 10.51 17.68
CA THR A 25 19.93 9.99 19.04
C THR A 25 21.06 8.96 19.17
N GLU A 26 21.37 8.57 20.41
CA GLU A 26 22.33 7.47 20.65
C GLU A 26 21.87 6.17 19.97
N LEU A 27 20.58 5.86 20.00
CA LEU A 27 20.01 4.72 19.28
C LEU A 27 20.22 4.86 17.77
N SER A 28 20.04 6.07 17.20
CA SER A 28 20.29 6.31 15.78
C SER A 28 21.73 5.96 15.38
N ASP A 29 22.71 6.36 16.20
CA ASP A 29 24.12 6.07 15.94
C ASP A 29 24.42 4.56 16.06
N GLN A 30 23.83 3.89 17.05
CA GLN A 30 23.94 2.44 17.21
C GLN A 30 23.34 1.68 16.01
N LEU A 31 22.16 2.10 15.53
CA LEU A 31 21.50 1.51 14.38
C LEU A 31 22.29 1.77 13.09
N ALA A 32 22.78 2.99 12.87
CA ALA A 32 23.56 3.36 11.70
C ALA A 32 24.89 2.60 11.59
N ALA A 33 25.45 2.16 12.72
CA ALA A 33 26.68 1.36 12.75
C ALA A 33 26.44 -0.11 12.32
N GLN A 34 25.20 -0.57 12.20
CA GLN A 34 24.90 -1.93 11.78
C GLN A 34 25.19 -2.13 10.28
N PRO A 35 25.67 -3.32 9.86
CA PRO A 35 25.89 -3.62 8.44
C PRO A 35 24.65 -3.41 7.57
N SER A 36 23.47 -3.76 8.09
CA SER A 36 22.18 -3.60 7.40
C SER A 36 21.71 -2.14 7.25
N ALA A 37 22.44 -1.19 7.85
CA ALA A 37 22.17 0.24 7.76
C ALA A 37 23.27 1.02 7.02
N ALA A 38 24.33 0.35 6.57
CA ALA A 38 25.58 1.01 6.14
C ALA A 38 25.38 2.03 5.01
N ASP A 39 24.40 1.81 4.13
CA ASP A 39 24.06 2.66 2.99
C ASP A 39 22.72 3.41 3.17
N LEU A 40 22.05 3.25 4.32
CA LEU A 40 20.76 3.91 4.56
C LEU A 40 20.96 5.42 4.80
N PRO A 41 20.15 6.29 4.17
CA PRO A 41 20.17 7.71 4.44
C PRO A 41 19.97 8.02 5.92
N ARG A 42 20.76 8.96 6.45
CA ARG A 42 20.77 9.26 7.89
C ARG A 42 19.39 9.66 8.42
N PHE A 43 18.64 10.46 7.66
CA PHE A 43 17.28 10.88 8.04
C PHE A 43 16.31 9.68 8.21
N MET A 44 16.52 8.59 7.48
CA MET A 44 15.71 7.38 7.65
C MET A 44 16.04 6.67 8.96
N VAL A 45 17.34 6.50 9.25
CA VAL A 45 17.77 5.86 10.50
C VAL A 45 17.34 6.68 11.72
N ASP A 46 17.48 8.00 11.65
CA ASP A 46 17.02 8.90 12.71
C ASP A 46 15.49 8.82 12.89
N THR A 47 14.74 8.74 11.78
CA THR A 47 13.28 8.54 11.85
C THR A 47 12.93 7.21 12.48
N VAL A 48 13.56 6.11 12.05
CA VAL A 48 13.29 4.77 12.60
C VAL A 48 13.59 4.71 14.10
N ALA A 49 14.72 5.27 14.53
CA ALA A 49 15.11 5.34 15.94
C ALA A 49 14.17 6.20 16.79
N GLY A 50 13.65 7.31 16.23
CA GLY A 50 12.81 8.26 16.96
C GLY A 50 11.31 7.98 16.89
N ALA A 51 10.85 7.18 15.93
CA ALA A 51 9.43 6.88 15.72
C ALA A 51 8.97 5.55 16.32
N TYR A 52 9.86 4.57 16.42
CA TYR A 52 9.53 3.21 16.84
C TYR A 52 10.21 2.84 18.16
N ALA A 53 9.65 1.84 18.85
CA ALA A 53 10.30 1.29 20.04
C ALA A 53 11.68 0.71 19.67
N PRO A 54 12.69 0.71 20.57
CA PRO A 54 14.05 0.28 20.23
C PRO A 54 14.14 -1.11 19.60
N ALA A 55 13.35 -2.08 20.08
CA ALA A 55 13.31 -3.42 19.52
C ALA A 55 12.74 -3.46 18.08
N ASP A 56 11.69 -2.68 17.81
CA ASP A 56 11.07 -2.58 16.48
C ASP A 56 11.98 -1.82 15.50
N ALA A 57 12.66 -0.78 15.99
CA ALA A 57 13.65 -0.03 15.23
C ALA A 57 14.81 -0.94 14.78
N GLU A 58 15.31 -1.78 15.69
CA GLU A 58 16.34 -2.78 15.36
C GLU A 58 15.82 -3.84 14.38
N LEU A 59 14.57 -4.29 14.55
CA LEU A 59 13.91 -5.22 13.63
C LEU A 59 13.83 -4.65 12.21
N MET A 60 13.42 -3.38 12.06
CA MET A 60 13.38 -2.71 10.76
C MET A 60 14.76 -2.66 10.09
N ILE A 61 15.79 -2.25 10.83
CA ILE A 61 17.14 -2.14 10.28
C ILE A 61 17.66 -3.50 9.82
N LYS A 62 17.48 -4.56 10.63
CA LYS A 62 17.81 -5.94 10.22
C LYS A 62 17.03 -6.36 8.97
N GLY A 63 15.76 -5.97 8.90
CA GLY A 63 14.87 -6.21 7.77
C GLY A 63 15.37 -5.69 6.43
N PHE A 64 15.91 -4.47 6.40
CA PHE A 64 16.51 -3.89 5.19
C PHE A 64 17.72 -4.68 4.68
N GLY A 65 18.51 -5.27 5.58
CA GLY A 65 19.59 -6.18 5.22
C GLY A 65 19.09 -7.53 4.71
N ALA A 66 18.08 -8.11 5.38
CA ALA A 66 17.50 -9.40 4.99
C ALA A 66 16.82 -9.36 3.61
N ALA A 67 16.36 -8.18 3.19
CA ALA A 67 15.69 -7.93 1.91
C ALA A 67 16.53 -8.33 0.68
N VAL A 68 17.87 -8.45 0.80
CA VAL A 68 18.76 -8.86 -0.30
C VAL A 68 18.46 -10.28 -0.82
N THR A 69 17.88 -11.12 0.04
CA THR A 69 17.48 -12.50 -0.29
C THR A 69 15.98 -12.67 -0.41
N ARG A 70 15.24 -11.57 -0.66
CA ARG A 70 13.79 -11.61 -0.76
C ARG A 70 13.35 -12.53 -1.90
N PRO A 71 12.53 -13.56 -1.62
CA PRO A 71 12.09 -14.49 -2.64
C PRO A 71 11.13 -13.83 -3.64
N VAL A 72 11.04 -14.41 -4.84
CA VAL A 72 10.00 -14.03 -5.80
C VAL A 72 8.66 -14.45 -5.25
N THR A 73 7.68 -13.57 -5.35
CA THR A 73 6.31 -13.81 -4.91
C THR A 73 5.34 -13.51 -6.04
N LEU A 74 4.28 -14.31 -6.09
CA LEU A 74 3.25 -14.19 -7.11
C LEU A 74 1.88 -14.47 -6.52
N ARG A 75 0.87 -14.03 -7.26
CA ARG A 75 -0.54 -14.27 -6.96
C ARG A 75 -1.21 -14.94 -8.16
N ALA A 76 -1.96 -16.01 -7.92
CA ALA A 76 -2.89 -16.57 -8.89
C ALA A 76 -3.96 -15.53 -9.27
N ASN A 77 -4.35 -15.55 -10.53
CA ASN A 77 -5.44 -14.75 -11.05
C ASN A 77 -6.69 -15.62 -11.17
N THR A 78 -7.54 -15.57 -10.17
CA THR A 78 -8.75 -16.39 -10.06
C THR A 78 -9.81 -16.10 -11.14
N LEU A 79 -9.62 -15.06 -11.97
CA LEU A 79 -10.40 -14.88 -13.20
C LEU A 79 -10.03 -15.88 -14.32
N LYS A 80 -8.88 -16.53 -14.21
CA LYS A 80 -8.27 -17.32 -15.31
C LYS A 80 -7.75 -18.70 -14.90
N ALA A 81 -7.40 -18.89 -13.64
CA ALA A 81 -6.83 -20.14 -13.13
C ALA A 81 -7.06 -20.24 -11.62
N THR A 82 -7.18 -21.45 -11.09
CA THR A 82 -7.20 -21.68 -9.64
C THR A 82 -5.78 -21.72 -9.06
N ALA A 83 -5.64 -21.68 -7.75
CA ALA A 83 -4.34 -21.85 -7.09
C ALA A 83 -3.74 -23.24 -7.40
N GLU A 84 -4.57 -24.28 -7.50
CA GLU A 84 -4.13 -25.63 -7.85
C GLU A 84 -3.58 -25.71 -9.27
N ASP A 85 -4.20 -25.02 -10.24
CA ASP A 85 -3.68 -24.92 -11.61
C ASP A 85 -2.29 -24.26 -11.63
N ILE A 86 -2.07 -23.24 -10.80
CA ILE A 86 -0.78 -22.55 -10.70
C ILE A 86 0.28 -23.45 -10.04
N ALA A 87 -0.06 -24.13 -8.94
CA ALA A 87 0.83 -25.07 -8.29
C ALA A 87 1.27 -26.19 -9.25
N ALA A 88 0.33 -26.79 -9.98
CA ALA A 88 0.64 -27.83 -10.96
C ALA A 88 1.54 -27.33 -12.10
N ALA A 89 1.34 -26.08 -12.56
CA ALA A 89 2.19 -25.48 -13.58
C ALA A 89 3.62 -25.19 -13.07
N LEU A 90 3.76 -24.77 -11.82
CA LEU A 90 5.07 -24.57 -11.18
C LEU A 90 5.79 -25.91 -10.97
N ASP A 91 5.09 -26.94 -10.53
CA ASP A 91 5.63 -28.30 -10.36
C ASP A 91 6.10 -28.87 -11.70
N ALA A 92 5.31 -28.72 -12.77
CA ALA A 92 5.68 -29.14 -14.11
C ALA A 92 6.91 -28.40 -14.67
N ALA A 93 7.10 -27.15 -14.27
CA ALA A 93 8.27 -26.34 -14.61
C ALA A 93 9.48 -26.62 -13.69
N GLY A 94 9.33 -27.45 -12.66
CA GLY A 94 10.39 -27.73 -11.68
C GLY A 94 10.72 -26.55 -10.77
N ILE A 95 9.79 -25.61 -10.58
CA ILE A 95 9.97 -24.42 -9.74
C ILE A 95 9.44 -24.69 -8.34
N ALA A 96 10.33 -24.69 -7.35
CA ALA A 96 9.96 -24.84 -5.94
C ALA A 96 9.05 -23.69 -5.48
N HIS A 97 7.94 -24.03 -4.84
CA HIS A 97 6.96 -23.06 -4.35
C HIS A 97 6.44 -23.41 -2.95
N GLN A 98 5.94 -22.39 -2.26
CA GLN A 98 5.31 -22.48 -0.95
C GLN A 98 4.02 -21.66 -0.97
N THR A 99 2.97 -22.17 -0.34
CA THR A 99 1.71 -21.43 -0.15
C THR A 99 1.81 -20.42 0.98
N VAL A 100 1.06 -19.33 0.88
CA VAL A 100 0.97 -18.31 1.94
C VAL A 100 -0.27 -18.57 2.80
N ALA A 101 -0.06 -18.78 4.10
CA ALA A 101 -1.11 -19.23 5.02
C ALA A 101 -2.34 -18.29 5.11
N TRP A 102 -2.12 -16.99 4.94
CA TRP A 102 -3.15 -15.95 5.02
C TRP A 102 -3.71 -15.52 3.66
N TYR A 103 -3.17 -16.05 2.56
CA TYR A 103 -3.70 -15.80 1.24
C TYR A 103 -3.52 -17.01 0.32
N SER A 104 -4.62 -17.75 0.13
CA SER A 104 -4.66 -19.00 -0.65
C SER A 104 -4.16 -18.88 -2.09
N ASP A 105 -4.31 -17.69 -2.69
CA ASP A 105 -3.90 -17.45 -4.08
C ASP A 105 -2.43 -17.02 -4.19
N ALA A 106 -1.71 -16.87 -3.08
CA ALA A 106 -0.33 -16.36 -3.08
C ALA A 106 0.70 -17.48 -2.90
N PHE A 107 1.81 -17.32 -3.62
CA PHE A 107 2.92 -18.25 -3.63
C PHE A 107 4.25 -17.52 -3.40
N ILE A 108 5.12 -18.16 -2.62
CA ILE A 108 6.52 -17.79 -2.45
C ILE A 108 7.37 -18.78 -3.24
N LEU A 109 8.30 -18.26 -4.05
CA LEU A 109 9.25 -19.04 -4.83
C LEU A 109 10.66 -18.80 -4.27
N PRO A 110 11.16 -19.65 -3.35
CA PRO A 110 12.36 -19.35 -2.58
C PRO A 110 13.64 -19.23 -3.40
N GLU A 111 13.72 -19.97 -4.51
CA GLU A 111 14.93 -20.14 -5.32
C GLU A 111 14.80 -19.53 -6.73
N ALA A 112 13.59 -19.12 -7.11
CA ALA A 112 13.32 -18.62 -8.46
C ALA A 112 13.71 -17.14 -8.61
N GLN A 113 14.05 -16.77 -9.84
CA GLN A 113 14.13 -15.39 -10.31
C GLN A 113 12.88 -15.04 -11.13
N VAL A 114 12.58 -13.74 -11.23
CA VAL A 114 11.45 -13.26 -12.02
C VAL A 114 11.53 -13.71 -13.48
N SER A 115 12.74 -13.80 -14.03
CA SER A 115 12.98 -14.24 -15.41
C SER A 115 12.56 -15.68 -15.68
N ASP A 116 12.62 -16.56 -14.67
CA ASP A 116 12.31 -17.98 -14.82
C ASP A 116 10.83 -18.22 -15.14
N LEU A 117 9.98 -17.22 -14.86
CA LEU A 117 8.55 -17.26 -15.09
C LEU A 117 8.14 -16.66 -16.43
N TRP A 118 8.98 -15.85 -17.08
CA TRP A 118 8.58 -15.07 -18.27
C TRP A 118 8.14 -15.94 -19.44
N ASP A 119 8.75 -17.12 -19.57
CA ASP A 119 8.48 -18.07 -20.65
C ASP A 119 7.42 -19.11 -20.30
N LEU A 120 6.80 -19.03 -19.12
CA LEU A 120 5.70 -19.91 -18.75
C LEU A 120 4.35 -19.36 -19.27
N ASP A 121 3.48 -20.27 -19.71
CA ASP A 121 2.12 -19.91 -20.16
C ASP A 121 1.31 -19.24 -19.05
N ILE A 122 1.51 -19.65 -17.78
CA ILE A 122 0.83 -19.02 -16.64
C ILE A 122 1.15 -17.51 -16.53
N TYR A 123 2.35 -17.09 -16.93
CA TYR A 123 2.73 -15.68 -16.94
C TYR A 123 2.24 -14.96 -18.19
N ARG A 124 2.47 -15.54 -19.38
CA ARG A 124 2.07 -14.94 -20.67
C ARG A 124 0.56 -14.74 -20.77
N ASP A 125 -0.21 -15.73 -20.31
CA ASP A 125 -1.67 -15.71 -20.38
C ASP A 125 -2.30 -14.89 -19.25
N GLY A 126 -1.49 -14.31 -18.34
CA GLY A 126 -1.96 -13.54 -17.20
C GLY A 126 -2.70 -14.37 -16.14
N LYS A 127 -2.38 -15.66 -16.02
CA LYS A 127 -2.91 -16.54 -14.96
C LYS A 127 -2.25 -16.27 -13.60
N ILE A 128 -1.10 -15.61 -13.60
CA ILE A 128 -0.45 -15.08 -12.39
C ILE A 128 -0.18 -13.58 -12.52
N TYR A 129 0.06 -12.92 -11.39
CA TYR A 129 0.66 -11.59 -11.33
C TYR A 129 1.82 -11.60 -10.33
N LEU A 130 2.99 -11.08 -10.73
CA LEU A 130 4.14 -10.94 -9.84
C LEU A 130 3.92 -9.72 -8.92
N GLN A 131 3.78 -9.96 -7.63
CA GLN A 131 3.39 -8.96 -6.64
C GLN A 131 4.08 -9.30 -5.32
N SER A 132 4.57 -8.29 -4.59
CA SER A 132 5.07 -8.52 -3.24
C SER A 132 3.91 -8.90 -2.30
N LEU A 133 4.21 -9.68 -1.27
CA LEU A 133 3.21 -10.04 -0.25
C LEU A 133 2.60 -8.80 0.40
N SER A 134 3.41 -7.79 0.74
CA SER A 134 2.93 -6.51 1.28
C SER A 134 1.93 -5.82 0.34
N SER A 135 2.18 -5.86 -0.98
CA SER A 135 1.28 -5.27 -1.97
C SER A 135 -0.03 -6.05 -2.16
N MET A 136 -0.13 -7.30 -1.69
CA MET A 136 -1.37 -8.09 -1.75
C MET A 136 -2.34 -7.74 -0.62
N MET A 137 -1.86 -7.13 0.46
CA MET A 137 -2.66 -6.85 1.66
C MET A 137 -3.76 -5.80 1.46
N PRO A 138 -3.52 -4.63 0.81
CA PRO A 138 -4.54 -3.58 0.75
C PRO A 138 -5.84 -4.00 0.05
N PRO A 139 -5.83 -4.73 -1.09
CA PRO A 139 -7.07 -5.23 -1.68
C PRO A 139 -7.84 -6.22 -0.80
N LEU A 140 -7.15 -7.04 -0.01
CA LEU A 140 -7.79 -7.96 0.95
C LEU A 140 -8.46 -7.18 2.09
N VAL A 141 -7.77 -6.16 2.63
CA VAL A 141 -8.32 -5.27 3.67
C VAL A 141 -9.49 -4.45 3.14
N LEU A 142 -9.44 -4.01 1.87
CA LEU A 142 -10.51 -3.26 1.23
C LEU A 142 -11.81 -4.06 1.22
N GLY A 143 -11.73 -5.38 1.05
CA GLY A 143 -12.87 -6.28 1.13
C GLY A 143 -13.98 -5.96 0.11
N ALA A 144 -13.60 -5.56 -1.11
CA ALA A 144 -14.54 -5.21 -2.17
C ALA A 144 -15.50 -6.37 -2.52
N GLN A 145 -16.75 -6.03 -2.79
CA GLN A 145 -17.83 -6.96 -3.09
C GLN A 145 -18.37 -6.75 -4.51
N ALA A 146 -19.01 -7.79 -5.05
CA ALA A 146 -19.70 -7.70 -6.34
C ALA A 146 -20.78 -6.60 -6.33
N GLY A 147 -20.89 -5.86 -7.44
CA GLY A 147 -21.87 -4.78 -7.61
C GLY A 147 -21.53 -3.45 -6.93
N GLU A 148 -20.48 -3.37 -6.13
CA GLU A 148 -20.02 -2.11 -5.51
C GLU A 148 -19.26 -1.23 -6.51
N ASP A 149 -19.37 0.09 -6.34
CA ASP A 149 -18.56 1.08 -7.07
C ASP A 149 -17.22 1.26 -6.35
N ILE A 150 -16.12 0.86 -7.01
CA ILE A 150 -14.78 0.82 -6.42
C ILE A 150 -13.84 1.76 -7.18
N LEU A 151 -13.09 2.58 -6.46
CA LEU A 151 -12.05 3.43 -7.04
C LEU A 151 -10.66 2.96 -6.62
N ASP A 152 -9.76 2.75 -7.58
CA ASP A 152 -8.31 2.69 -7.35
C ASP A 152 -7.68 4.02 -7.79
N MET A 153 -7.30 4.86 -6.82
CA MET A 153 -6.89 6.25 -7.06
C MET A 153 -5.52 6.40 -7.71
N CYS A 154 -4.64 5.41 -7.57
CA CYS A 154 -3.24 5.46 -7.99
C CYS A 154 -2.83 4.10 -8.58
N ALA A 155 -3.55 3.69 -9.63
CA ALA A 155 -3.70 2.29 -9.98
C ALA A 155 -2.48 1.65 -10.65
N ALA A 156 -1.66 2.41 -11.39
CA ALA A 156 -0.61 1.77 -12.17
C ALA A 156 0.51 1.22 -11.29
N PRO A 157 1.06 0.02 -11.62
CA PRO A 157 0.88 -0.70 -12.88
C PRO A 157 -0.33 -1.65 -12.95
N GLY A 158 -1.22 -1.69 -11.95
CA GLY A 158 -2.47 -2.46 -11.98
C GLY A 158 -2.47 -3.74 -11.16
N GLY A 159 -1.43 -4.01 -10.38
CA GLY A 159 -1.36 -5.23 -9.55
C GLY A 159 -2.51 -5.33 -8.55
N LYS A 160 -2.76 -4.23 -7.83
CA LYS A 160 -3.85 -4.11 -6.86
C LYS A 160 -5.22 -4.02 -7.53
N THR A 161 -5.35 -3.24 -8.61
CA THR A 161 -6.59 -3.15 -9.41
C THR A 161 -7.03 -4.52 -9.93
N THR A 162 -6.11 -5.29 -10.52
CA THR A 162 -6.40 -6.65 -11.02
C THR A 162 -6.66 -7.64 -9.89
N GLN A 163 -6.12 -7.39 -8.69
CA GLN A 163 -6.47 -8.17 -7.49
C GLN A 163 -7.91 -7.95 -7.10
N ILE A 164 -8.36 -6.70 -7.02
CA ILE A 164 -9.75 -6.36 -6.71
C ILE A 164 -10.68 -6.97 -7.75
N ALA A 165 -10.32 -6.90 -9.05
CA ALA A 165 -11.09 -7.53 -10.11
C ALA A 165 -11.21 -9.05 -9.91
N ALA A 166 -10.13 -9.74 -9.52
CA ALA A 166 -10.13 -11.17 -9.25
C ALA A 166 -10.94 -11.54 -7.99
N LEU A 167 -10.76 -10.80 -6.89
CA LEU A 167 -11.50 -11.00 -5.64
C LEU A 167 -13.02 -10.85 -5.83
N THR A 168 -13.44 -9.97 -6.74
CA THR A 168 -14.86 -9.71 -7.05
C THR A 168 -15.36 -10.51 -8.27
N GLN A 169 -14.55 -11.43 -8.81
CA GLN A 169 -14.86 -12.21 -10.02
C GLN A 169 -15.30 -11.35 -11.21
N GLY A 170 -14.76 -10.13 -11.31
CA GLY A 170 -15.08 -9.15 -12.35
C GLY A 170 -16.45 -8.51 -12.23
N GLN A 171 -17.13 -8.65 -11.09
CA GLN A 171 -18.51 -8.20 -10.88
C GLN A 171 -18.64 -6.85 -10.17
N ALA A 172 -17.55 -6.28 -9.65
CA ALA A 172 -17.55 -4.93 -9.10
C ALA A 172 -17.33 -3.86 -10.20
N HIS A 173 -17.87 -2.67 -10.01
CA HIS A 173 -17.67 -1.54 -10.91
C HIS A 173 -16.39 -0.80 -10.55
N LEU A 174 -15.25 -1.36 -10.96
CA LEU A 174 -13.94 -0.77 -10.69
C LEU A 174 -13.68 0.41 -11.63
N THR A 175 -13.14 1.50 -11.11
CA THR A 175 -12.54 2.61 -11.87
C THR A 175 -11.10 2.81 -11.42
N ALA A 176 -10.18 2.96 -12.38
CA ALA A 176 -8.75 3.10 -12.09
C ALA A 176 -8.22 4.46 -12.54
N CYS A 177 -7.51 5.18 -11.67
CA CYS A 177 -6.91 6.48 -12.00
C CYS A 177 -5.38 6.37 -12.13
N GLU A 178 -4.82 7.04 -13.14
CA GLU A 178 -3.37 7.22 -13.29
C GLU A 178 -3.07 8.48 -14.13
N MET A 179 -2.33 9.44 -13.56
CA MET A 179 -2.05 10.71 -14.23
C MET A 179 -0.99 10.60 -15.34
N SER A 180 -0.08 9.63 -15.22
CA SER A 180 1.03 9.44 -16.13
C SER A 180 0.61 8.56 -17.30
N ILE A 181 0.56 9.15 -18.50
CA ILE A 181 0.16 8.44 -19.73
C ILE A 181 0.94 7.12 -19.93
N PRO A 182 2.29 7.07 -19.84
CA PRO A 182 3.02 5.81 -20.02
C PRO A 182 2.68 4.74 -18.97
N ARG A 183 2.40 5.18 -17.72
CA ARG A 183 1.99 4.26 -16.65
C ARG A 183 0.55 3.78 -16.86
N ALA A 184 -0.34 4.64 -17.35
CA ALA A 184 -1.72 4.29 -17.69
C ALA A 184 -1.77 3.27 -18.85
N GLU A 185 -0.93 3.42 -19.87
CA GLU A 185 -0.81 2.43 -20.95
C GLU A 185 -0.35 1.06 -20.43
N LYS A 186 0.62 1.04 -19.51
CA LYS A 186 1.05 -0.20 -18.85
C LYS A 186 -0.05 -0.81 -18.00
N LEU A 187 -0.82 0.02 -17.29
CA LEU A 187 -2.00 -0.40 -16.53
C LEU A 187 -3.06 -1.04 -17.44
N GLU A 188 -3.43 -0.38 -18.53
CA GLU A 188 -4.39 -0.89 -19.53
C GLU A 188 -3.91 -2.24 -20.12
N ALA A 189 -2.63 -2.34 -20.48
CA ALA A 189 -2.04 -3.59 -20.97
C ALA A 189 -2.11 -4.72 -19.93
N ASN A 190 -1.83 -4.41 -18.66
CA ASN A 190 -1.94 -5.38 -17.57
C ASN A 190 -3.39 -5.77 -17.29
N LEU A 191 -4.34 -4.84 -17.30
CA LEU A 191 -5.77 -5.12 -17.13
C LEU A 191 -6.26 -6.08 -18.23
N HIS A 192 -5.91 -5.80 -19.49
CA HIS A 192 -6.22 -6.67 -20.61
C HIS A 192 -5.58 -8.06 -20.45
N ARG A 193 -4.28 -8.12 -20.13
CA ARG A 193 -3.57 -9.39 -19.91
C ARG A 193 -4.16 -10.18 -18.76
N GLN A 194 -4.56 -9.55 -17.66
CA GLN A 194 -5.19 -10.25 -16.53
C GLN A 194 -6.68 -10.57 -16.76
N GLY A 195 -7.28 -10.13 -17.87
CA GLY A 195 -8.71 -10.38 -18.15
C GLY A 195 -9.67 -9.47 -17.35
N ALA A 196 -9.17 -8.43 -16.70
CA ALA A 196 -9.97 -7.40 -16.03
C ALA A 196 -10.51 -6.39 -17.07
N LYS A 197 -11.43 -6.85 -17.93
CA LYS A 197 -11.85 -6.14 -19.16
C LYS A 197 -12.74 -4.91 -18.93
N ASN A 198 -13.44 -4.84 -17.80
CA ASN A 198 -14.46 -3.83 -17.54
C ASN A 198 -13.98 -2.74 -16.56
N VAL A 199 -12.69 -2.41 -16.58
CA VAL A 199 -12.11 -1.36 -15.71
C VAL A 199 -11.77 -0.15 -16.58
N PRO A 200 -12.55 0.95 -16.54
CA PRO A 200 -12.19 2.19 -17.19
C PRO A 200 -10.97 2.81 -16.49
N VAL A 201 -10.00 3.23 -17.31
CA VAL A 201 -8.80 3.92 -16.86
C VAL A 201 -8.96 5.43 -17.10
N MET A 202 -9.09 6.19 -16.02
CA MET A 202 -9.13 7.64 -16.05
C MET A 202 -7.71 8.19 -16.01
N ARG A 203 -7.26 8.78 -17.12
CA ARG A 203 -5.92 9.38 -17.26
C ARG A 203 -5.88 10.79 -16.65
N ILE A 204 -6.10 10.88 -15.34
CA ILE A 204 -6.26 12.14 -14.60
C ILE A 204 -5.37 12.19 -13.36
N ASP A 205 -5.15 13.38 -12.85
CA ASP A 205 -4.71 13.55 -11.46
C ASP A 205 -5.88 13.24 -10.53
N ALA A 206 -5.76 12.18 -9.72
CA ALA A 206 -6.82 11.77 -8.82
C ALA A 206 -7.19 12.84 -7.78
N ARG A 207 -6.31 13.82 -7.52
CA ARG A 207 -6.62 15.00 -6.68
C ARG A 207 -7.68 15.92 -7.30
N GLU A 208 -7.84 15.85 -8.62
CA GLU A 208 -8.76 16.66 -9.42
C GLU A 208 -10.02 15.87 -9.83
N LEU A 209 -10.26 14.70 -9.22
CA LEU A 209 -11.51 13.97 -9.40
C LEU A 209 -12.70 14.89 -9.15
N ASP A 210 -13.73 14.80 -9.99
CA ASP A 210 -14.90 15.67 -9.89
C ASP A 210 -15.71 15.41 -8.61
N GLU A 211 -16.16 16.48 -7.94
CA GLU A 211 -16.85 16.42 -6.65
C GLU A 211 -18.18 15.66 -6.65
N PHE A 212 -18.73 15.29 -7.80
CA PHE A 212 -19.93 14.45 -7.91
C PHE A 212 -19.64 12.95 -7.84
N PHE A 213 -18.39 12.51 -8.05
CA PHE A 213 -18.05 11.08 -7.93
C PHE A 213 -18.20 10.58 -6.49
N ARG A 214 -18.87 9.43 -6.35
CA ARG A 214 -19.08 8.74 -5.07
C ARG A 214 -18.82 7.25 -5.23
N PHE A 215 -18.06 6.67 -4.30
CA PHE A 215 -17.69 5.25 -4.33
C PHE A 215 -18.04 4.55 -3.01
N ASP A 216 -18.42 3.28 -3.10
CA ASP A 216 -18.65 2.42 -1.93
C ASP A 216 -17.31 2.11 -1.26
N ARG A 217 -16.27 1.85 -2.07
CA ARG A 217 -14.91 1.68 -1.55
C ARG A 217 -13.85 2.37 -2.40
N ILE A 218 -12.79 2.80 -1.72
CA ILE A 218 -11.65 3.45 -2.36
C ILE A 218 -10.37 2.78 -1.88
N LEU A 219 -9.52 2.40 -2.82
CA LEU A 219 -8.12 2.06 -2.57
C LEU A 219 -7.26 3.28 -2.94
N LEU A 220 -6.54 3.79 -1.95
CA LEU A 220 -5.50 4.78 -2.12
C LEU A 220 -4.15 4.17 -1.74
N ASP A 221 -3.55 3.45 -2.69
CA ASP A 221 -2.14 3.05 -2.63
C ASP A 221 -1.27 4.23 -3.08
N ALA A 222 -0.94 5.10 -2.14
CA ALA A 222 -0.47 6.43 -2.49
C ALA A 222 0.99 6.42 -2.98
N PRO A 223 1.33 7.27 -3.98
CA PRO A 223 2.72 7.46 -4.37
C PRO A 223 3.52 7.96 -3.15
N CYS A 224 4.55 7.22 -2.77
CA CYS A 224 5.38 7.49 -1.60
C CYS A 224 6.87 7.51 -1.94
N THR A 225 7.71 7.71 -0.93
CA THR A 225 9.17 7.64 -1.06
C THR A 225 9.68 6.24 -1.40
N GLY A 226 8.91 5.19 -1.09
CA GLY A 226 9.32 3.79 -1.23
C GLY A 226 10.35 3.35 -0.20
N THR A 227 10.49 4.04 0.94
CA THR A 227 11.48 3.69 1.99
C THR A 227 11.38 2.25 2.48
N GLY A 228 10.19 1.66 2.51
CA GLY A 228 9.99 0.28 2.93
C GLY A 228 10.46 -0.75 1.91
N THR A 229 10.69 -0.36 0.65
CA THR A 229 11.18 -1.23 -0.42
C THR A 229 12.71 -1.26 -0.52
N VAL A 230 13.40 -0.49 0.32
CA VAL A 230 14.86 -0.38 0.32
C VAL A 230 15.50 -1.74 0.59
N VAL A 231 16.60 -2.00 -0.11
CA VAL A 231 17.44 -3.18 0.07
C VAL A 231 18.84 -2.68 0.37
N SER A 232 19.33 -2.91 1.59
CA SER A 232 20.68 -2.50 1.96
C SER A 232 21.72 -3.25 1.12
N GLY A 233 22.76 -2.54 0.68
CA GLY A 233 23.76 -3.02 -0.27
C GLY A 233 23.33 -2.91 -1.73
N ASN A 234 22.17 -2.33 -2.03
CA ASN A 234 21.69 -2.12 -3.40
C ASN A 234 21.41 -0.63 -3.66
N GLU A 235 22.42 0.06 -4.20
CA GLU A 235 22.38 1.50 -4.53
C GLU A 235 21.17 1.90 -5.40
N LYS A 236 20.67 0.99 -6.27
CA LYS A 236 19.52 1.28 -7.12
C LYS A 236 18.24 1.48 -6.30
N SER A 237 18.11 0.79 -5.17
CA SER A 237 16.94 0.89 -4.28
C SER A 237 16.90 2.22 -3.52
N LEU A 238 18.04 2.86 -3.34
CA LEU A 238 18.20 4.14 -2.63
C LEU A 238 18.13 5.35 -3.57
N ARG A 239 18.15 5.13 -4.89
CA ARG A 239 18.27 6.20 -5.87
C ARG A 239 17.07 7.14 -5.84
N GLY A 240 17.34 8.42 -5.55
CA GLY A 240 16.32 9.48 -5.53
C GLY A 240 15.63 9.65 -4.17
N LEU A 241 16.00 8.84 -3.18
CA LEU A 241 15.47 8.91 -1.83
C LEU A 241 16.09 10.11 -1.09
N THR A 242 15.28 11.15 -0.90
CA THR A 242 15.71 12.44 -0.33
C THR A 242 14.60 13.03 0.52
N GLU A 243 14.95 13.92 1.45
CA GLU A 243 13.96 14.69 2.23
C GLU A 243 13.06 15.56 1.33
N GLN A 244 13.56 16.03 0.19
CA GLN A 244 12.76 16.74 -0.79
C GLN A 244 11.69 15.84 -1.43
N LEU A 245 12.03 14.59 -1.74
CA LEU A 245 11.06 13.60 -2.20
C LEU A 245 10.01 13.34 -1.12
N LEU A 246 10.43 13.15 0.13
CA LEU A 246 9.55 12.98 1.28
C LEU A 246 8.54 14.13 1.40
N SER A 247 9.00 15.38 1.38
CA SER A 247 8.13 16.57 1.43
C SER A 247 7.13 16.61 0.27
N LYS A 248 7.56 16.23 -0.94
CA LYS A 248 6.70 16.17 -2.13
C LYS A 248 5.63 15.07 -2.00
N CYS A 249 6.01 13.88 -1.55
CA CYS A 249 5.11 12.75 -1.40
C CYS A 249 4.07 13.01 -0.29
N ALA A 250 4.52 13.43 0.90
CA ALA A 250 3.63 13.79 2.02
C ALA A 250 2.58 14.84 1.62
N ARG A 251 2.99 15.88 0.89
CA ARG A 251 2.06 16.89 0.35
C ARG A 251 1.04 16.30 -0.62
N SER A 252 1.48 15.41 -1.50
CA SER A 252 0.60 14.79 -2.48
C SER A 252 -0.39 13.82 -1.80
N GLN A 253 0.08 13.03 -0.84
CA GLN A 253 -0.70 12.09 -0.06
C GLN A 253 -1.81 12.80 0.72
N ARG A 254 -1.51 13.90 1.43
CA ARG A 254 -2.52 14.72 2.12
C ARG A 254 -3.64 15.18 1.19
N ALA A 255 -3.29 15.66 -0.02
CA ALA A 255 -4.29 16.08 -1.01
C ALA A 255 -5.09 14.91 -1.59
N LEU A 256 -4.47 13.74 -1.75
CA LEU A 256 -5.15 12.53 -2.22
C LEU A 256 -6.11 11.97 -1.15
N LEU A 257 -5.68 11.93 0.11
CA LEU A 257 -6.51 11.52 1.25
C LEU A 257 -7.74 12.43 1.38
N ASP A 258 -7.54 13.74 1.34
CA ASP A 258 -8.63 14.72 1.37
C ASP A 258 -9.67 14.45 0.28
N ARG A 259 -9.19 14.16 -0.93
CA ARG A 259 -10.05 13.87 -2.07
C ARG A 259 -10.75 12.51 -1.95
N ALA A 260 -10.06 11.50 -1.43
CA ALA A 260 -10.59 10.16 -1.19
C ALA A 260 -11.75 10.21 -0.20
N MET A 261 -11.56 10.84 0.97
CA MET A 261 -12.59 10.96 2.01
C MET A 261 -13.82 11.74 1.53
N GLY A 262 -13.62 12.77 0.71
CA GLY A 262 -14.71 13.51 0.06
C GLY A 262 -15.49 12.68 -0.97
N ALA A 263 -14.85 11.71 -1.62
CA ALA A 263 -15.46 10.84 -2.64
C ALA A 263 -16.09 9.56 -2.06
N LEU A 264 -15.95 9.29 -0.76
CA LEU A 264 -16.64 8.17 -0.12
C LEU A 264 -18.15 8.43 0.02
N LYS A 265 -18.97 7.42 -0.29
CA LYS A 265 -20.38 7.36 0.11
C LYS A 265 -20.49 7.23 1.64
N PRO A 266 -21.59 7.72 2.27
CA PRO A 266 -21.88 7.38 3.66
C PRO A 266 -21.90 5.86 3.86
N GLY A 267 -21.24 5.35 4.90
CA GLY A 267 -21.02 3.92 5.14
C GLY A 267 -19.89 3.29 4.31
N GLY A 268 -19.33 3.99 3.32
CA GLY A 268 -18.25 3.50 2.48
C GLY A 268 -16.90 3.42 3.20
N THR A 269 -15.96 2.65 2.63
CA THR A 269 -14.64 2.41 3.23
C THR A 269 -13.48 2.80 2.33
N LEU A 270 -12.44 3.38 2.92
CA LEU A 270 -11.18 3.73 2.26
C LEU A 270 -10.04 2.90 2.86
N VAL A 271 -9.24 2.27 2.01
CA VAL A 271 -7.93 1.77 2.41
C VAL A 271 -6.86 2.76 1.95
N TYR A 272 -6.11 3.29 2.91
CA TYR A 272 -4.91 4.06 2.66
C TYR A 272 -3.68 3.17 2.88
N SER A 273 -2.80 3.09 1.89
CA SER A 273 -1.56 2.32 2.01
C SER A 273 -0.37 3.01 1.37
N THR A 274 0.81 2.71 1.90
CA THR A 274 2.09 3.12 1.31
C THR A 274 3.13 2.01 1.49
N CYS A 275 4.13 1.94 0.60
CA CYS A 275 5.36 1.18 0.84
C CYS A 275 6.44 2.04 1.53
N SER A 276 6.03 2.88 2.50
CA SER A 276 6.91 3.72 3.32
C SER A 276 6.82 3.31 4.79
N ILE A 277 7.94 3.45 5.51
CA ILE A 277 8.00 3.30 6.97
C ILE A 277 8.11 4.65 7.70
N LEU A 278 7.90 5.76 6.98
CA LEU A 278 8.06 7.10 7.53
C LEU A 278 6.72 7.63 8.06
N PRO A 279 6.62 8.02 9.34
CA PRO A 279 5.38 8.56 9.91
C PRO A 279 4.83 9.78 9.16
N GLN A 280 5.71 10.58 8.55
CA GLN A 280 5.36 11.77 7.79
C GLN A 280 4.48 11.47 6.55
N GLU A 281 4.59 10.27 5.99
CA GLU A 281 3.78 9.78 4.87
C GLU A 281 2.60 8.92 5.32
N ASN A 282 2.59 8.51 6.58
CA ASN A 282 1.69 7.48 7.10
C ASN A 282 0.78 8.11 8.17
N GLU A 283 1.11 7.94 9.43
CA GLU A 283 0.33 8.41 10.58
C GLU A 283 0.06 9.92 10.53
N ASP A 284 1.07 10.74 10.25
CA ASP A 284 0.93 12.20 10.22
C ASP A 284 -0.03 12.65 9.11
N ALA A 285 0.02 11.98 7.94
CA ALA A 285 -0.82 12.30 6.80
C ALA A 285 -2.27 11.87 7.04
N LEU A 286 -2.47 10.71 7.65
CA LEU A 286 -3.79 10.19 7.97
C LEU A 286 -4.46 10.97 9.11
N GLN A 287 -3.72 11.29 10.19
CA GLN A 287 -4.27 12.04 11.32
C GLN A 287 -4.79 13.40 10.87
N GLU A 288 -4.04 14.13 10.04
CA GLU A 288 -4.50 15.42 9.50
C GLU A 288 -5.78 15.27 8.66
N ALA A 289 -5.90 14.17 7.91
CA ALA A 289 -7.10 13.91 7.13
C ALA A 289 -8.31 13.59 8.03
N LEU A 290 -8.13 12.78 9.07
CA LEU A 290 -9.18 12.46 10.05
C LEU A 290 -9.63 13.70 10.84
N ASP A 291 -8.71 14.57 11.23
CA ASP A 291 -9.03 15.84 11.92
C ASP A 291 -9.87 16.78 11.02
N LYS A 292 -9.67 16.69 9.71
CA LYS A 292 -10.42 17.49 8.72
C LYS A 292 -11.77 16.87 8.36
N HIS A 293 -11.85 15.54 8.24
CA HIS A 293 -13.04 14.78 7.88
C HIS A 293 -13.61 14.08 9.12
N MET A 294 -14.25 14.85 10.00
CA MET A 294 -14.82 14.37 11.28
C MET A 294 -16.00 13.39 11.11
N ASP A 295 -16.52 13.27 9.88
CA ASP A 295 -17.48 12.26 9.44
C ASP A 295 -16.82 10.92 9.06
N CYS A 296 -15.48 10.85 9.07
CA CYS A 296 -14.72 9.62 8.89
C CYS A 296 -14.11 9.14 10.22
N GLU A 297 -13.91 7.84 10.34
CA GLU A 297 -13.26 7.22 11.50
C GLU A 297 -12.40 6.03 11.09
N LEU A 298 -11.41 5.71 11.92
CA LEU A 298 -10.58 4.52 11.72
C LEU A 298 -11.36 3.25 12.09
N ILE A 299 -11.24 2.22 11.25
CA ILE A 299 -11.57 0.84 11.62
C ILE A 299 -10.25 0.19 12.05
N PRO A 300 -10.07 -0.14 13.34
CA PRO A 300 -8.82 -0.71 13.80
C PRO A 300 -8.53 -2.07 13.17
N LEU A 301 -7.29 -2.27 12.76
CA LEU A 301 -6.77 -3.51 12.18
C LEU A 301 -5.92 -4.32 13.17
N ASP A 302 -5.86 -3.89 14.43
CA ASP A 302 -5.09 -4.49 15.53
C ASP A 302 -5.95 -5.37 16.45
N GLY A 303 -7.19 -5.69 16.03
CA GLY A 303 -8.12 -6.49 16.81
C GLY A 303 -8.84 -5.71 17.92
N THR A 304 -8.81 -4.38 17.87
CA THR A 304 -9.63 -3.52 18.75
C THR A 304 -10.92 -3.06 18.05
N PRO A 305 -11.98 -2.71 18.81
CA PRO A 305 -13.20 -2.18 18.21
C PRO A 305 -13.03 -0.71 17.78
N SER A 306 -13.77 -0.28 16.76
CA SER A 306 -13.83 1.14 16.40
C SER A 306 -14.44 1.98 17.52
N GLU A 307 -14.17 3.29 17.51
CA GLU A 307 -14.73 4.22 18.51
C GLU A 307 -16.27 4.19 18.53
N SER A 308 -16.89 4.20 17.35
CA SER A 308 -18.34 4.12 17.18
C SER A 308 -18.92 2.83 17.77
N GLU A 309 -18.26 1.70 17.54
CA GLU A 309 -18.68 0.39 18.02
C GLU A 309 -18.45 0.24 19.53
N ALA A 310 -17.33 0.74 20.06
CA ALA A 310 -17.07 0.79 21.49
C ALA A 310 -18.14 1.61 22.22
N ARG A 311 -18.51 2.78 21.68
CA ARG A 311 -19.59 3.61 22.23
C ARG A 311 -20.95 2.91 22.16
N ARG A 312 -21.32 2.35 20.99
CA ARG A 312 -22.57 1.60 20.80
C ARG A 312 -22.69 0.46 21.81
N ALA A 313 -21.63 -0.32 21.96
CA ALA A 313 -21.60 -1.46 22.87
C ALA A 313 -21.73 -1.03 24.34
N GLN A 314 -21.06 0.06 24.73
CA GLN A 314 -21.18 0.64 26.06
C GLN A 314 -22.61 1.11 26.35
N GLU A 315 -23.25 1.80 25.40
CA GLU A 315 -24.63 2.28 25.53
C GLU A 315 -25.64 1.12 25.58
N ALA A 316 -25.40 0.05 24.83
CA ALA A 316 -26.25 -1.13 24.78
C ALA A 316 -26.00 -2.14 25.93
N GLY A 317 -24.92 -1.99 26.71
CA GLY A 317 -24.48 -2.98 27.68
C GLY A 317 -23.98 -4.29 27.04
N GLU A 318 -23.51 -4.21 25.79
CA GLU A 318 -23.03 -5.33 24.99
C GLU A 318 -21.49 -5.37 24.95
N LYS A 319 -20.94 -6.50 24.50
CA LYS A 319 -19.51 -6.54 24.12
C LYS A 319 -19.35 -5.90 22.74
N PRO A 320 -18.31 -5.06 22.54
CA PRO A 320 -18.07 -4.45 21.24
C PRO A 320 -17.68 -5.51 20.23
N ARG A 321 -18.21 -5.36 19.01
CA ARG A 321 -17.84 -6.18 17.87
C ARG A 321 -16.47 -5.73 17.38
N ILE A 322 -15.61 -6.69 17.09
CA ILE A 322 -14.32 -6.44 16.45
C ILE A 322 -14.48 -6.84 14.99
N GLU A 323 -14.19 -5.93 14.07
CA GLU A 323 -14.19 -6.24 12.65
C GLU A 323 -12.93 -7.04 12.33
N SER A 324 -13.10 -8.26 11.81
CA SER A 324 -11.99 -9.08 11.33
C SER A 324 -12.04 -9.24 9.82
N ASN A 325 -10.87 -9.32 9.22
CA ASN A 325 -10.64 -9.78 7.86
C ASN A 325 -9.46 -10.77 7.85
N ALA A 326 -9.20 -11.36 6.69
CA ALA A 326 -8.13 -12.36 6.54
C ALA A 326 -6.76 -11.86 7.03
N LEU A 327 -6.45 -10.57 6.85
CA LEU A 327 -5.18 -9.99 7.31
C LEU A 327 -5.14 -9.83 8.83
N THR A 328 -6.19 -9.32 9.45
CA THR A 328 -6.23 -9.18 10.93
C THR A 328 -6.17 -10.54 11.61
N GLU A 329 -6.81 -11.56 11.01
CA GLU A 329 -6.74 -12.94 11.49
C GLU A 329 -5.32 -13.53 11.34
N ALA A 330 -4.65 -13.24 10.22
CA ALA A 330 -3.26 -13.64 10.00
C ALA A 330 -2.29 -13.01 11.00
N ILE A 331 -2.48 -11.73 11.32
CA ILE A 331 -1.68 -11.03 12.33
C ILE A 331 -1.93 -11.63 13.71
N ALA A 332 -3.20 -11.85 14.08
CA ALA A 332 -3.56 -12.50 15.34
C ALA A 332 -3.00 -13.92 15.46
N ALA A 333 -2.91 -14.64 14.34
CA ALA A 333 -2.31 -15.98 14.25
C ALA A 333 -0.76 -15.96 14.19
N GLY A 334 -0.12 -14.78 14.19
CA GLY A 334 1.34 -14.64 14.10
C GLY A 334 1.93 -14.98 12.74
N GLN A 335 1.11 -15.06 11.68
CA GLN A 335 1.53 -15.37 10.31
C GLN A 335 2.08 -14.14 9.58
N VAL A 336 1.70 -12.94 10.02
CA VAL A 336 2.20 -11.66 9.53
C VAL A 336 2.69 -10.86 10.74
N SER A 337 3.95 -10.44 10.71
CA SER A 337 4.50 -9.55 11.73
C SER A 337 4.08 -8.11 11.45
N ALA A 338 3.46 -7.47 12.44
CA ALA A 338 3.20 -6.04 12.46
C ALA A 338 3.83 -5.45 13.73
N ILE A 339 4.22 -4.18 13.67
CA ILE A 339 4.78 -3.45 14.81
C ILE A 339 3.87 -2.29 15.20
N ALA A 340 3.98 -1.86 16.45
CA ALA A 340 3.27 -0.68 16.92
C ALA A 340 3.81 0.60 16.26
N ASN A 341 2.93 1.59 16.09
CA ASN A 341 3.26 2.85 15.43
C ASN A 341 2.56 4.03 16.14
N GLY A 342 2.68 5.24 15.60
CA GLY A 342 2.17 6.45 16.25
C GLY A 342 0.65 6.60 16.29
N LEU A 343 -0.10 5.76 15.54
CA LEU A 343 -1.55 5.85 15.37
C LEU A 343 -2.18 4.45 15.58
N PRO A 344 -2.62 4.15 16.82
CA PRO A 344 -3.27 2.88 17.14
C PRO A 344 -4.42 2.52 16.20
N GLY A 345 -4.63 1.22 15.95
CA GLY A 345 -5.58 0.72 14.96
C GLY A 345 -5.05 0.69 13.52
N THR A 346 -3.88 1.26 13.23
CA THR A 346 -3.23 1.17 11.91
C THR A 346 -2.11 0.12 11.93
N LEU A 347 -1.72 -0.39 10.75
CA LEU A 347 -0.70 -1.43 10.64
C LEU A 347 0.58 -0.88 10.02
N THR A 348 1.71 -1.17 10.66
CA THR A 348 3.04 -1.07 10.05
C THR A 348 3.65 -2.45 9.97
N ILE A 349 3.91 -2.91 8.75
CA ILE A 349 4.66 -4.14 8.48
C ILE A 349 6.14 -3.76 8.40
N PRO A 350 7.02 -4.27 9.27
CA PRO A 350 8.45 -4.01 9.16
C PRO A 350 9.01 -4.70 7.92
N PRO A 351 10.03 -4.12 7.27
CA PRO A 351 10.76 -4.82 6.22
C PRO A 351 11.32 -6.13 6.78
N SER A 352 11.34 -7.16 5.96
CA SER A 352 11.91 -8.46 6.30
C SER A 352 12.41 -9.15 5.03
N ARG A 353 12.85 -10.40 5.18
CA ARG A 353 13.17 -11.23 4.02
C ARG A 353 11.96 -11.36 3.09
N GLU A 354 10.74 -11.56 3.60
CA GLU A 354 9.56 -11.82 2.77
C GLU A 354 8.74 -10.55 2.47
N PHE A 355 8.73 -9.61 3.39
CA PHE A 355 7.88 -8.40 3.30
C PHE A 355 8.71 -7.16 3.02
N GLU A 356 8.14 -6.27 2.21
CA GLU A 356 8.54 -4.87 2.15
C GLU A 356 7.99 -4.16 3.38
N GLY A 357 8.69 -3.12 3.84
CA GLY A 357 8.16 -2.19 4.81
C GLY A 357 6.89 -1.52 4.25
N PHE A 358 5.80 -1.57 5.01
CA PHE A 358 4.49 -1.22 4.46
C PHE A 358 3.57 -0.65 5.54
N TYR A 359 2.67 0.25 5.14
CA TYR A 359 1.68 0.84 6.01
C TYR A 359 0.27 0.66 5.46
N ILE A 360 -0.69 0.34 6.33
CA ILE A 360 -2.09 0.14 5.97
C ILE A 360 -2.99 0.76 7.04
N ALA A 361 -3.97 1.54 6.60
CA ALA A 361 -5.08 2.01 7.42
C ALA A 361 -6.41 1.78 6.71
N LEU A 362 -7.43 1.39 7.48
CA LEU A 362 -8.80 1.23 7.01
C LEU A 362 -9.67 2.31 7.66
N ILE A 363 -10.38 3.06 6.85
CA ILE A 363 -11.21 4.19 7.25
C ILE A 363 -12.64 3.92 6.81
N ARG A 364 -13.62 4.29 7.63
CA ARG A 364 -15.04 4.30 7.28
C ARG A 364 -15.59 5.72 7.32
N LYS A 365 -16.43 6.07 6.35
CA LYS A 365 -17.29 7.24 6.46
C LYS A 365 -18.55 6.87 7.21
N ARG A 366 -18.88 7.61 8.26
CA ARG A 366 -20.09 7.40 9.07
C ARG A 366 -21.34 7.57 8.19
N SER A 367 -22.37 6.79 8.48
CA SER A 367 -23.64 6.75 7.73
C SER A 367 -24.50 7.99 7.95
#